data_AF-A0A1Z5KLN5-F1
#
_entry.id   AF-A0A1Z5KLN5-F1
#
_cell.length_a   1.000
_cell.length_b   1.000
_cell.length_c   1.000
_cell.angle_alpha   90.00
_cell.angle_beta   90.00
_cell.angle_gamma   90.00
#
_symmetry.space_group_name_H-M   'P 1'
#
loop_
_entity.id
_entity.type
_entity.pdbx_description
1 polymer ?
#
loop_
_entity_poly.entity_id
_entity_poly.type
_entity_poly.pdbx_seq_one_letter_code
_entity_poly.pdbx_strand_id
1 'polypeptide(L)'
;MNEITSRRQAMQQLITSTVVSVLVPSQLANAAVVQAVGSSESTCRKAGNCLEVGEWDGAVGWNWGGKDRCDPSDPLCGTDGKLRDEPLRGQPVPTPASDITYVAALQIEIGRGEVGILRLGLYGNDAPTSVQQLLEFLSSEGFSVPSSNEPIGSVTAPVSLKRGGVIDSIVPGTTVSFGVPSQSVAYGRSRNLSRIDNFVPQNRADPTMVVNDAETIRPHNVAGLVSVPRKGLGHGGTGFEQVDEAYESTFLITAGPVPSLDKNRRVIGQVLDASSMAFLERLATLPTKRGIRGVIPGQTSGPPLLKVVVRDTEISRVGPKST
;
A
#
# COMPACT_ATOMS: atom_id res chain seq x y z
N MET A 1 -4.27 -14.24 61.75
CA MET A 1 -5.33 -15.18 61.35
C MET A 1 -6.65 -14.46 61.52
N ASN A 2 -7.34 -14.23 60.39
CA ASN A 2 -8.78 -13.97 60.22
C ASN A 2 -9.31 -12.68 60.90
N GLU A 3 -10.02 -11.76 60.26
CA GLU A 3 -11.03 -11.79 59.18
C GLU A 3 -10.95 -10.41 58.48
N ILE A 4 -10.95 -10.17 57.16
CA ILE A 4 -11.69 -10.71 56.01
C ILE A 4 -13.18 -10.91 56.26
N THR A 5 -13.86 -9.88 56.78
CA THR A 5 -15.29 -9.66 56.55
C THR A 5 -15.68 -8.26 57.05
N SER A 6 -15.64 -7.24 56.18
CA SER A 6 -16.55 -6.06 56.20
C SER A 6 -15.98 -4.89 55.39
N ARG A 7 -15.84 -5.08 54.07
CA ARG A 7 -15.64 -3.98 53.10
C ARG A 7 -16.54 -4.14 51.87
N ARG A 8 -17.75 -4.68 52.07
CA ARG A 8 -18.81 -4.82 51.06
C ARG A 8 -20.07 -4.00 51.38
N GLN A 9 -19.96 -2.96 52.20
CA GLN A 9 -21.09 -2.06 52.56
C GLN A 9 -20.72 -0.56 52.51
N ALA A 10 -19.87 -0.15 51.58
CA ALA A 10 -19.60 1.27 51.31
C ALA A 10 -19.80 1.61 49.83
N MET A 11 -20.77 0.96 49.19
CA MET A 11 -21.17 1.21 47.81
C MET A 11 -22.70 1.24 47.76
N GLN A 12 -23.28 2.35 48.20
CA GLN A 12 -24.65 2.82 47.88
C GLN A 12 -25.05 3.92 48.86
N GLN A 13 -24.58 5.17 48.68
CA GLN A 13 -25.37 6.35 49.03
C GLN A 13 -25.06 7.52 48.08
N LEU A 14 -26.10 7.84 47.30
CA LEU A 14 -26.48 9.12 46.70
C LEU A 14 -25.36 10.10 46.29
N ILE A 15 -25.07 10.13 44.99
CA ILE A 15 -24.71 11.37 44.30
C ILE A 15 -25.84 11.66 43.31
N THR A 16 -26.78 12.49 43.76
CA THR A 16 -27.67 13.27 42.89
C THR A 16 -26.84 14.37 42.23
N SER A 17 -26.33 14.13 41.02
CA SER A 17 -25.78 15.18 40.16
C SER A 17 -26.78 15.50 39.05
N THR A 18 -27.37 16.68 39.17
CA THR A 18 -28.04 17.44 38.12
C THR A 18 -27.26 17.39 36.80
N VAL A 19 -27.91 16.87 35.75
CA VAL A 19 -27.45 16.96 34.37
C VAL A 19 -27.71 18.40 33.90
N VAL A 20 -26.70 19.26 34.01
CA VAL A 20 -26.63 20.49 33.22
C VAL A 20 -25.98 20.12 31.90
N SER A 21 -26.79 19.98 30.86
CA SER A 21 -26.35 19.87 29.48
C SER A 21 -25.66 21.16 29.07
N VAL A 22 -24.35 21.28 29.32
CA VAL A 22 -23.53 22.28 28.66
C VAL A 22 -23.34 21.82 27.23
N LEU A 23 -24.13 22.43 26.34
CA LEU A 23 -23.90 22.44 24.90
C LEU A 23 -22.51 23.05 24.64
N VAL A 24 -21.49 22.20 24.58
CA VAL A 24 -20.23 22.54 23.94
C VAL A 24 -20.50 22.52 22.44
N PRO A 25 -20.39 23.64 21.72
CA PRO A 25 -20.38 23.59 20.27
C PRO A 25 -19.10 22.88 19.86
N SER A 26 -19.22 21.62 19.45
CA SER A 26 -18.23 20.96 18.61
C SER A 26 -18.16 21.77 17.32
N GLN A 27 -17.28 22.76 17.29
CA GLN A 27 -16.72 23.29 16.05
C GLN A 27 -15.92 22.16 15.41
N LEU A 28 -16.65 21.24 14.77
CA LEU A 28 -16.14 20.51 13.63
C LEU A 28 -15.73 21.59 12.64
N ALA A 29 -14.43 21.84 12.56
CA ALA A 29 -13.85 22.46 11.40
C ALA A 29 -14.40 21.70 10.19
N ASN A 30 -15.16 22.41 9.36
CA ASN A 30 -15.59 21.96 8.05
C ASN A 30 -14.33 21.66 7.22
N ALA A 31 -13.76 20.48 7.41
CA ALA A 31 -12.83 19.91 6.45
C ALA A 31 -13.70 19.51 5.27
N ALA A 32 -13.65 20.36 4.23
CA ALA A 32 -14.35 20.17 2.98
C ALA A 32 -14.32 18.69 2.57
N VAL A 33 -15.51 18.12 2.37
CA VAL A 33 -15.67 16.94 1.55
C VAL A 33 -14.92 17.25 0.26
N VAL A 34 -13.92 16.43 -0.10
CA VAL A 34 -13.28 16.51 -1.42
C VAL A 34 -14.33 16.02 -2.40
N GLN A 35 -15.24 16.91 -2.75
CA GLN A 35 -16.31 16.69 -3.69
C GLN A 35 -15.72 16.95 -5.06
N ALA A 36 -15.64 15.90 -5.86
CA ALA A 36 -15.16 15.96 -7.22
C ALA A 36 -16.14 16.81 -8.07
N VAL A 37 -15.67 17.84 -8.81
CA VAL A 37 -16.46 18.62 -9.79
C VAL A 37 -16.01 18.51 -11.28
N GLY A 38 -17.00 18.31 -12.17
CA GLY A 38 -17.19 18.99 -13.49
C GLY A 38 -16.63 18.45 -14.82
N SER A 39 -17.47 18.02 -15.80
CA SER A 39 -17.13 17.49 -17.15
C SER A 39 -16.77 18.53 -18.23
N SER A 40 -16.18 19.62 -17.79
CA SER A 40 -15.83 20.81 -18.58
C SER A 40 -14.71 20.61 -19.59
N GLU A 41 -13.75 19.72 -19.33
CA GLU A 41 -12.51 19.58 -20.13
C GLU A 41 -12.75 19.35 -21.63
N SER A 42 -13.67 18.46 -22.02
CA SER A 42 -13.79 18.06 -23.44
C SER A 42 -14.43 19.14 -24.32
N THR A 43 -15.43 19.85 -23.77
CA THR A 43 -16.08 20.99 -24.44
C THR A 43 -15.13 22.17 -24.51
N CYS A 44 -14.41 22.37 -23.41
CA CYS A 44 -13.47 23.45 -23.28
C CYS A 44 -12.22 23.32 -24.15
N ARG A 45 -11.65 22.11 -24.25
CA ARG A 45 -10.49 21.81 -25.09
C ARG A 45 -10.82 21.91 -26.59
N LYS A 46 -12.09 21.71 -26.96
CA LYS A 46 -12.60 22.00 -28.31
C LYS A 46 -12.78 23.51 -28.55
N ALA A 47 -13.14 24.28 -27.52
CA ALA A 47 -13.37 25.72 -27.59
C ALA A 47 -12.10 26.57 -27.43
N GLY A 48 -11.04 26.02 -26.82
CA GLY A 48 -9.74 26.68 -26.64
C GLY A 48 -9.71 27.80 -25.58
N ASN A 49 -10.74 27.96 -24.75
CA ASN A 49 -10.92 29.14 -23.88
C ASN A 49 -11.10 28.83 -22.37
N CYS A 50 -10.46 27.76 -21.86
CA CYS A 50 -10.74 27.23 -20.52
C CYS A 50 -10.55 28.16 -19.33
N LEU A 51 -9.69 29.15 -19.48
CA LEU A 51 -9.47 30.16 -18.44
C LEU A 51 -10.59 31.20 -18.40
N GLU A 52 -11.26 31.46 -19.52
CA GLU A 52 -12.28 32.51 -19.65
C GLU A 52 -13.66 32.06 -19.16
N VAL A 53 -13.98 30.77 -19.29
CA VAL A 53 -15.26 30.17 -18.85
C VAL A 53 -15.24 29.73 -17.38
N GLY A 54 -14.13 29.93 -16.66
CA GLY A 54 -13.98 29.51 -15.27
C GLY A 54 -13.87 27.98 -15.10
N GLU A 55 -13.55 27.25 -16.16
CA GLU A 55 -13.43 25.80 -16.19
C GLU A 55 -11.99 25.34 -15.91
N TRP A 56 -11.51 25.74 -14.72
CA TRP A 56 -10.13 25.51 -14.26
C TRP A 56 -9.74 24.03 -14.22
N ASP A 57 -10.68 23.13 -13.93
CA ASP A 57 -10.42 21.69 -13.86
C ASP A 57 -9.91 21.12 -15.20
N GLY A 58 -10.46 21.61 -16.33
CA GLY A 58 -10.03 21.25 -17.67
C GLY A 58 -8.73 21.93 -18.11
N ALA A 59 -8.46 23.15 -17.62
CA ALA A 59 -7.23 23.90 -17.95
C ALA A 59 -5.99 23.35 -17.25
N VAL A 60 -6.14 22.84 -16.02
CA VAL A 60 -5.02 22.35 -15.18
C VAL A 60 -4.82 20.83 -15.32
N GLY A 61 -5.64 20.14 -16.12
CA GLY A 61 -5.57 18.69 -16.32
C GLY A 61 -5.97 17.88 -15.07
N TRP A 62 -6.75 18.50 -14.19
CA TRP A 62 -7.26 17.85 -12.97
C TRP A 62 -8.31 16.83 -13.39
N ASN A 63 -7.86 15.61 -13.60
CA ASN A 63 -8.71 14.55 -14.08
C ASN A 63 -9.79 14.16 -13.05
N TRP A 64 -9.57 14.32 -11.75
CA TRP A 64 -10.51 13.80 -10.75
C TRP A 64 -11.35 14.92 -10.16
N GLY A 65 -12.62 14.93 -10.55
CA GLY A 65 -13.50 16.08 -10.40
C GLY A 65 -14.82 15.82 -11.13
N GLY A 66 -14.79 15.62 -12.43
CA GLY A 66 -15.95 15.54 -13.34
C GLY A 66 -17.39 15.32 -12.79
N LYS A 67 -18.38 16.12 -13.24
CA LYS A 67 -19.82 15.95 -12.96
C LYS A 67 -20.31 14.57 -13.41
N ASP A 68 -19.62 14.00 -14.39
CA ASP A 68 -19.87 12.69 -14.98
C ASP A 68 -18.92 11.60 -14.46
N ARG A 69 -18.22 11.83 -13.33
CA ARG A 69 -17.32 10.84 -12.73
C ARG A 69 -17.93 10.15 -11.53
N CYS A 70 -17.62 8.86 -11.41
CA CYS A 70 -17.98 8.05 -10.26
C CYS A 70 -17.18 8.44 -9.02
N ASP A 71 -17.75 8.13 -7.85
CA ASP A 71 -17.03 8.17 -6.59
C ASP A 71 -15.90 7.12 -6.64
N PRO A 72 -14.62 7.48 -6.45
CA PRO A 72 -13.52 6.52 -6.42
C PRO A 72 -13.69 5.38 -5.38
N SER A 73 -14.47 5.63 -4.33
CA SER A 73 -14.79 4.62 -3.32
C SER A 73 -15.85 3.61 -3.78
N ASP A 74 -16.56 3.91 -4.87
CA ASP A 74 -17.46 2.95 -5.51
C ASP A 74 -16.61 1.82 -6.15
N PRO A 75 -16.87 0.53 -5.82
CA PRO A 75 -16.16 -0.60 -6.39
C PRO A 75 -16.36 -0.76 -7.91
N LEU A 76 -17.41 -0.15 -8.48
CA LEU A 76 -17.66 -0.10 -9.92
C LEU A 76 -16.94 1.07 -10.61
N CYS A 77 -16.32 1.97 -9.85
CA CYS A 77 -15.61 3.11 -10.41
C CYS A 77 -14.30 2.67 -11.07
N GLY A 78 -14.24 2.84 -12.40
CA GLY A 78 -13.07 2.51 -13.20
C GLY A 78 -11.93 3.52 -13.10
N THR A 79 -10.80 3.17 -13.69
CA THR A 79 -9.59 4.01 -13.78
C THR A 79 -9.78 5.26 -14.64
N ASP A 80 -10.79 5.24 -15.52
CA ASP A 80 -11.24 6.36 -16.33
C ASP A 80 -12.21 7.29 -15.58
N GLY A 81 -12.62 6.89 -14.37
CA GLY A 81 -13.56 7.62 -13.53
C GLY A 81 -15.01 7.43 -13.97
N LYS A 82 -15.34 6.37 -14.72
CA LYS A 82 -16.72 6.04 -15.07
C LYS A 82 -17.22 4.82 -14.27
N LEU A 83 -18.52 4.79 -14.00
CA LEU A 83 -19.16 3.58 -13.48
C LEU A 83 -19.16 2.51 -14.55
N ARG A 84 -18.82 1.29 -14.15
CA ARG A 84 -18.92 0.10 -14.98
C ARG A 84 -20.30 -0.53 -14.79
N ASP A 85 -20.82 -1.13 -15.86
CA ASP A 85 -22.08 -1.87 -15.82
C ASP A 85 -21.93 -3.21 -15.07
N GLU A 86 -20.72 -3.76 -15.03
CA GLU A 86 -20.41 -5.02 -14.36
C GLU A 86 -19.37 -4.88 -13.24
N PRO A 87 -19.49 -5.67 -12.16
CA PRO A 87 -18.46 -5.77 -11.13
C PRO A 87 -17.10 -6.20 -11.69
N LEU A 88 -16.05 -5.71 -11.05
CA LEU A 88 -14.68 -6.15 -11.34
C LEU A 88 -14.57 -7.67 -11.13
N ARG A 89 -14.07 -8.36 -12.15
CA ARG A 89 -13.73 -9.78 -12.07
C ARG A 89 -12.21 -9.90 -12.08
N GLY A 90 -11.67 -10.55 -11.06
CA GLY A 90 -10.25 -10.89 -11.03
C GLY A 90 -9.87 -11.82 -12.17
N GLN A 91 -8.63 -11.69 -12.63
CA GLN A 91 -8.03 -12.68 -13.52
C GLN A 91 -7.96 -14.06 -12.85
N PRO A 92 -7.87 -15.17 -13.61
CA PRO A 92 -7.70 -16.50 -13.03
C PRO A 92 -6.51 -16.58 -12.08
N VAL A 93 -6.65 -17.35 -11.01
CA VAL A 93 -5.54 -17.62 -10.07
C VAL A 93 -4.41 -18.32 -10.84
N PRO A 94 -3.16 -17.83 -10.76
CA PRO A 94 -2.04 -18.47 -11.45
C PRO A 94 -1.82 -19.89 -10.98
N THR A 95 -1.49 -20.78 -11.91
CA THR A 95 -1.05 -22.14 -11.56
C THR A 95 0.27 -22.04 -10.78
N PRO A 96 0.35 -22.62 -9.56
CA PRO A 96 1.58 -22.62 -8.78
C PRO A 96 2.74 -23.17 -9.58
N ALA A 97 3.79 -22.34 -9.70
CA ALA A 97 4.96 -22.69 -10.49
C ALA A 97 6.06 -23.39 -9.67
N SER A 98 5.93 -23.36 -8.34
CA SER A 98 6.73 -24.08 -7.35
C SER A 98 5.87 -24.40 -6.13
N ASP A 99 6.42 -25.18 -5.20
CA ASP A 99 5.79 -25.38 -3.89
C ASP A 99 5.76 -24.07 -3.10
N ILE A 100 4.58 -23.77 -2.56
CA ILE A 100 4.37 -22.63 -1.66
C ILE A 100 4.83 -23.05 -0.27
N THR A 101 5.87 -22.37 0.25
CA THR A 101 6.44 -22.67 1.58
C THR A 101 5.93 -21.71 2.66
N TYR A 102 5.49 -20.52 2.28
CA TYR A 102 4.91 -19.52 3.18
C TYR A 102 3.67 -18.91 2.57
N VAL A 103 2.70 -18.56 3.42
CA VAL A 103 1.53 -17.78 3.07
C VAL A 103 1.54 -16.48 3.85
N ALA A 104 1.43 -15.36 3.13
CA ALA A 104 1.28 -14.04 3.70
C ALA A 104 -0.13 -13.49 3.39
N ALA A 105 -0.85 -13.02 4.39
CA ALA A 105 -2.12 -12.32 4.23
C ALA A 105 -1.94 -10.84 4.54
N LEU A 106 -2.28 -9.97 3.60
CA LEU A 106 -2.22 -8.52 3.76
C LEU A 106 -3.64 -7.98 3.93
N GLN A 107 -3.93 -7.35 5.07
CA GLN A 107 -5.17 -6.61 5.25
C GLN A 107 -4.97 -5.17 4.76
N ILE A 108 -5.70 -4.77 3.72
CA ILE A 108 -5.52 -3.51 3.02
C ILE A 108 -6.80 -2.69 3.14
N GLU A 109 -6.67 -1.42 3.52
CA GLU A 109 -7.78 -0.46 3.57
C GLU A 109 -7.65 0.55 2.44
N ILE A 110 -8.75 0.77 1.72
CA ILE A 110 -8.92 1.75 0.64
C ILE A 110 -9.82 2.88 1.16
N GLY A 111 -9.29 4.10 1.16
CA GLY A 111 -10.04 5.28 1.59
C GLY A 111 -10.33 5.26 3.10
N ARG A 112 -11.62 5.22 3.45
CA ARG A 112 -12.11 5.27 4.85
C ARG A 112 -13.02 4.09 5.23
N GLY A 113 -13.24 3.12 4.35
CA GLY A 113 -14.29 2.13 4.60
C GLY A 113 -14.17 0.79 3.89
N GLU A 114 -13.46 0.71 2.76
CA GLU A 114 -13.29 -0.57 2.07
C GLU A 114 -12.05 -1.28 2.62
N VAL A 115 -12.24 -2.51 3.11
CA VAL A 115 -11.16 -3.37 3.63
C VAL A 115 -11.20 -4.70 2.90
N GLY A 116 -10.05 -5.12 2.37
CA GLY A 116 -9.90 -6.42 1.74
C GLY A 116 -8.65 -7.14 2.20
N ILE A 117 -8.62 -8.45 1.93
CA ILE A 117 -7.51 -9.32 2.30
C ILE A 117 -6.89 -9.85 1.01
N LEU A 118 -5.57 -9.70 0.89
CA LEU A 118 -4.80 -10.21 -0.23
C LEU A 118 -3.89 -11.34 0.27
N ARG A 119 -4.14 -12.58 -0.18
CA ARG A 119 -3.35 -13.75 0.22
C ARG A 119 -2.32 -14.13 -0.84
N LEU A 120 -1.06 -14.22 -0.40
CA LEU A 120 0.11 -14.48 -1.21
C LEU A 120 0.75 -15.80 -0.79
N GLY A 121 1.11 -16.65 -1.74
CA GLY A 121 1.98 -17.81 -1.54
C GLY A 121 3.38 -17.50 -2.03
N LEU A 122 4.40 -17.84 -1.25
CA LEU A 122 5.80 -17.54 -1.55
C LEU A 122 6.60 -18.83 -1.80
N TYR A 123 7.49 -18.77 -2.79
CA TYR A 123 8.34 -19.87 -3.25
C TYR A 123 9.68 -19.87 -2.50
N GLY A 124 9.66 -20.11 -1.18
CA GLY A 124 10.88 -20.02 -0.36
C GLY A 124 11.96 -21.05 -0.70
N ASN A 125 11.64 -22.12 -1.43
CA ASN A 125 12.65 -23.05 -1.93
C ASN A 125 13.39 -22.50 -3.16
N ASP A 126 12.74 -21.68 -3.97
CA ASP A 126 13.33 -21.12 -5.20
C ASP A 126 14.16 -19.87 -4.90
N ALA A 127 13.67 -19.02 -4.00
CA ALA A 127 14.28 -17.74 -3.69
C ALA A 127 14.35 -17.52 -2.16
N PRO A 128 15.10 -18.37 -1.43
CA PRO A 128 15.11 -18.37 0.02
C PRO A 128 15.50 -17.03 0.62
N THR A 129 16.51 -16.34 0.09
CA THR A 129 16.94 -15.05 0.62
C THR A 129 15.89 -13.98 0.33
N SER A 130 15.42 -13.87 -0.92
CA SER A 130 14.41 -12.86 -1.29
C SER A 130 13.10 -13.05 -0.51
N VAL A 131 12.67 -14.30 -0.33
CA VAL A 131 11.47 -14.62 0.46
C VAL A 131 11.73 -14.28 1.93
N GLN A 132 12.87 -14.64 2.51
CA GLN A 132 13.19 -14.29 3.89
C GLN A 132 13.20 -12.78 4.13
N GLN A 133 13.82 -11.99 3.25
CA GLN A 133 13.79 -10.53 3.34
C GLN A 133 12.35 -9.99 3.28
N LEU A 134 11.51 -10.53 2.39
CA LEU A 134 10.11 -10.14 2.31
C LEU A 134 9.35 -10.53 3.58
N LEU A 135 9.57 -11.72 4.13
CA LEU A 135 8.94 -12.16 5.39
C LEU A 135 9.29 -11.23 6.56
N GLU A 136 10.56 -10.84 6.69
CA GLU A 136 11.00 -9.86 7.70
C GLU A 136 10.37 -8.49 7.49
N PHE A 137 10.29 -8.03 6.24
CA PHE A 137 9.62 -6.77 5.89
C PHE A 137 8.11 -6.80 6.18
N LEU A 138 7.48 -7.96 6.02
CA LEU A 138 6.08 -8.19 6.36
C LEU A 138 5.87 -8.49 7.84
N SER A 139 6.91 -8.68 8.65
CA SER A 139 6.77 -8.98 10.07
C SER A 139 6.52 -7.71 10.91
N SER A 140 6.09 -7.90 12.15
CA SER A 140 5.99 -6.81 13.14
C SER A 140 7.34 -6.27 13.59
N GLU A 141 8.39 -7.09 13.49
CA GLU A 141 9.76 -6.73 13.86
C GLU A 141 10.36 -5.80 12.80
N GLY A 142 10.12 -6.12 11.52
CA GLY A 142 10.59 -5.37 10.36
C GLY A 142 11.93 -5.86 9.83
N PHE A 143 12.23 -5.48 8.59
CA PHE A 143 13.49 -5.74 7.92
C PHE A 143 14.57 -4.76 8.41
N SER A 144 15.75 -5.29 8.71
CA SER A 144 16.88 -4.48 9.17
C SER A 144 18.15 -4.83 8.41
N VAL A 145 18.88 -3.80 7.99
CA VAL A 145 20.19 -3.93 7.38
C VAL A 145 21.23 -3.54 8.43
N PRO A 146 22.24 -4.39 8.71
CA PRO A 146 23.30 -4.05 9.64
C PRO A 146 23.99 -2.74 9.23
N SER A 147 24.04 -1.77 10.15
CA SER A 147 24.77 -0.52 9.98
C SER A 147 26.02 -0.54 10.86
N SER A 148 27.19 -0.26 10.28
CA SER A 148 28.45 -0.21 11.05
C SER A 148 28.75 1.18 11.62
N ASN A 149 28.06 2.24 11.16
CA ASN A 149 28.46 3.64 11.38
C ASN A 149 27.28 4.55 11.74
N GLU A 150 26.53 4.21 12.80
CA GLU A 150 25.48 5.10 13.29
C GLU A 150 26.08 6.22 14.17
N PRO A 151 25.77 7.50 13.90
CA PRO A 151 26.17 8.60 14.77
C PRO A 151 25.65 8.40 16.20
N ILE A 152 26.45 8.77 17.20
CA ILE A 152 26.03 8.73 18.61
C ILE A 152 24.76 9.58 18.77
N GLY A 153 23.72 8.99 19.35
CA GLY A 153 22.42 9.66 19.58
C GLY A 153 21.48 9.66 18.37
N SER A 154 21.85 9.00 17.26
CA SER A 154 20.93 8.76 16.16
C SER A 154 19.90 7.68 16.49
N VAL A 155 18.75 7.76 15.82
CA VAL A 155 17.68 6.78 15.94
C VAL A 155 17.48 6.09 14.60
N THR A 156 17.58 4.78 14.59
CA THR A 156 17.26 3.93 13.44
C THR A 156 16.14 2.97 13.81
N ALA A 157 15.39 2.50 12.82
CA ALA A 157 14.28 1.59 13.05
C ALA A 157 14.12 0.61 11.89
N PRO A 158 13.81 -0.68 12.18
CA PRO A 158 13.45 -1.67 11.16
C PRO A 158 12.34 -1.16 10.23
N VAL A 159 12.49 -1.41 8.93
CA VAL A 159 11.49 -1.04 7.91
C VAL A 159 10.46 -2.17 7.82
N SER A 160 9.19 -1.85 8.03
CA SER A 160 8.10 -2.82 8.00
C SER A 160 6.90 -2.28 7.25
N LEU A 161 6.24 -3.15 6.49
CA LEU A 161 4.97 -2.82 5.84
C LEU A 161 3.88 -2.49 6.88
N LYS A 162 3.93 -3.07 8.10
CA LYS A 162 2.97 -2.72 9.18
C LYS A 162 3.15 -1.29 9.71
N ARG A 163 4.34 -0.70 9.56
CA ARG A 163 4.70 0.61 10.16
C ARG A 163 4.62 1.77 9.19
N GLY A 164 3.92 1.63 8.08
CA GLY A 164 3.84 2.69 7.07
C GLY A 164 3.65 2.18 5.64
N GLY A 165 3.33 0.90 5.48
CA GLY A 165 3.09 0.29 4.19
C GLY A 165 1.91 0.90 3.47
N VAL A 166 2.13 1.22 2.20
CA VAL A 166 1.10 1.73 1.31
C VAL A 166 1.22 1.05 -0.05
N ILE A 167 0.22 1.28 -0.89
CA ILE A 167 0.38 1.12 -2.32
C ILE A 167 1.02 2.41 -2.84
N ASP A 168 2.27 2.30 -3.22
CA ASP A 168 3.09 3.41 -3.68
C ASP A 168 2.69 3.85 -5.10
N SER A 169 2.54 2.89 -5.99
CA SER A 169 2.28 3.15 -7.40
C SER A 169 1.42 2.07 -8.00
N ILE A 170 0.43 2.48 -8.78
CA ILE A 170 -0.39 1.62 -9.61
C ILE A 170 -0.10 1.99 -11.06
N VAL A 171 0.15 0.97 -11.87
CA VAL A 171 0.07 1.09 -13.32
C VAL A 171 -1.19 0.32 -13.71
N PRO A 172 -2.29 1.04 -14.04
CA PRO A 172 -3.60 0.43 -14.25
C PRO A 172 -3.57 -0.79 -15.17
N GLY A 173 -4.18 -1.88 -14.70
CA GLY A 173 -4.26 -3.16 -15.44
C GLY A 173 -2.94 -3.91 -15.61
N THR A 174 -1.83 -3.44 -15.03
CA THR A 174 -0.52 -4.10 -15.19
C THR A 174 0.16 -4.42 -13.86
N THR A 175 0.33 -3.47 -12.94
CA THR A 175 1.05 -3.71 -11.68
C THR A 175 0.54 -2.86 -10.52
N VAL A 176 0.63 -3.42 -9.32
CA VAL A 176 0.44 -2.73 -8.04
C VAL A 176 1.74 -2.85 -7.23
N SER A 177 2.36 -1.71 -6.89
CA SER A 177 3.62 -1.62 -6.15
C SER A 177 3.36 -1.33 -4.67
N PHE A 178 4.03 -2.07 -3.79
CA PHE A 178 3.93 -1.95 -2.35
C PHE A 178 5.28 -1.59 -1.74
N GLY A 179 5.24 -0.75 -0.71
CA GLY A 179 6.43 -0.41 0.05
C GLY A 179 6.18 0.66 1.10
N VAL A 180 7.28 1.27 1.54
CA VAL A 180 7.32 2.34 2.54
C VAL A 180 7.92 3.58 1.88
N PRO A 181 7.11 4.61 1.58
CA PRO A 181 7.57 5.77 0.81
C PRO A 181 8.67 6.58 1.49
N SER A 182 8.66 6.61 2.83
CA SER A 182 9.68 7.28 3.62
C SER A 182 9.84 6.57 4.96
N GLN A 183 11.06 6.12 5.26
CA GLN A 183 11.38 5.43 6.51
C GLN A 183 11.17 6.35 7.72
N SER A 184 11.60 7.61 7.61
CA SER A 184 11.46 8.62 8.66
C SER A 184 9.99 8.92 8.97
N VAL A 185 9.16 9.12 7.95
CA VAL A 185 7.72 9.38 8.11
C VAL A 185 7.00 8.15 8.67
N ALA A 186 7.35 6.95 8.21
CA ALA A 186 6.82 5.69 8.73
C ALA A 186 7.15 5.52 10.22
N TYR A 187 8.41 5.74 10.61
CA TYR A 187 8.82 5.71 11.99
C TYR A 187 8.08 6.75 12.83
N GLY A 188 7.91 7.98 12.32
CA GLY A 188 7.22 9.06 13.04
C GLY A 188 5.78 8.72 13.33
N ARG A 189 5.05 8.23 12.33
CA ARG A 189 3.67 7.75 12.48
C ARG A 189 3.56 6.62 13.50
N SER A 190 4.50 5.67 13.50
CA SER A 190 4.50 4.57 14.48
C SER A 190 4.67 5.06 15.93
N ARG A 191 5.23 6.27 16.12
CA ARG A 191 5.42 6.92 17.41
C ARG A 191 4.42 8.04 17.70
N ASN A 192 3.43 8.25 16.82
CA ASN A 192 2.51 9.39 16.87
C ASN A 192 3.22 10.75 16.87
N LEU A 193 4.35 10.85 16.15
CA LEU A 193 5.12 12.08 15.98
C LEU A 193 4.95 12.62 14.55
N SER A 194 4.79 13.93 14.43
CA SER A 194 4.71 14.62 13.13
C SER A 194 6.08 14.82 12.47
N ARG A 195 7.14 14.87 13.28
CA ARG A 195 8.54 15.03 12.87
C ARG A 195 9.42 14.27 13.84
N ILE A 196 10.52 13.72 13.34
CA ILE A 196 11.57 13.11 14.14
C ILE A 196 12.88 13.81 13.81
N ASP A 197 13.58 14.23 14.84
CA ASP A 197 14.93 14.73 14.70
C ASP A 197 15.92 13.57 14.91
N ASN A 198 17.08 13.62 14.24
CA ASN A 198 18.14 12.61 14.32
C ASN A 198 17.77 11.19 13.84
N PHE A 199 16.71 11.06 13.04
CA PHE A 199 16.44 9.78 12.36
C PHE A 199 17.47 9.54 11.27
N VAL A 200 18.06 8.35 11.26
CA VAL A 200 18.98 7.92 10.20
C VAL A 200 18.33 6.78 9.43
N PRO A 201 17.96 6.98 8.15
CA PRO A 201 17.39 5.92 7.34
C PRO A 201 18.37 4.76 7.15
N GLN A 202 17.85 3.54 7.13
CA GLN A 202 18.66 2.37 6.85
C GLN A 202 19.06 2.33 5.37
N ASN A 203 20.29 1.85 5.13
CA ASN A 203 20.80 1.62 3.79
C ASN A 203 20.07 0.47 3.09
N ARG A 204 20.18 0.42 1.75
CA ARG A 204 19.68 -0.68 0.92
C ARG A 204 20.37 -2.00 1.32
N ALA A 205 19.66 -3.12 1.15
CA ALA A 205 20.27 -4.43 1.33
C ALA A 205 21.45 -4.63 0.36
N ASP A 206 22.48 -5.36 0.81
CA ASP A 206 23.62 -5.69 -0.05
C ASP A 206 23.15 -6.66 -1.17
N PRO A 207 23.36 -6.31 -2.46
CA PRO A 207 22.99 -7.18 -3.58
C PRO A 207 23.63 -8.57 -3.53
N THR A 208 24.73 -8.75 -2.81
CA THR A 208 25.37 -10.06 -2.63
C THR A 208 24.57 -11.01 -1.73
N MET A 209 23.62 -10.51 -0.94
CA MET A 209 22.78 -11.36 -0.08
C MET A 209 21.86 -12.29 -0.87
N VAL A 210 21.44 -11.89 -2.08
CA VAL A 210 20.49 -12.63 -2.93
C VAL A 210 21.16 -13.60 -3.90
N VAL A 211 22.47 -13.83 -3.77
CA VAL A 211 23.25 -14.75 -4.63
C VAL A 211 22.79 -16.21 -4.50
N ASN A 212 22.21 -16.59 -3.37
CA ASN A 212 21.74 -17.96 -3.12
C ASN A 212 20.36 -18.27 -3.72
N ASP A 213 19.67 -17.28 -4.27
CA ASP A 213 18.40 -17.50 -4.92
C ASP A 213 18.60 -18.12 -6.32
N ALA A 214 17.67 -18.96 -6.76
CA ALA A 214 17.74 -19.60 -8.07
C ALA A 214 17.92 -18.57 -9.20
N GLU A 215 18.83 -18.89 -10.12
CA GLU A 215 19.13 -18.03 -11.27
C GLU A 215 17.98 -18.02 -12.29
N THR A 216 17.18 -19.08 -12.33
CA THR A 216 16.01 -19.22 -13.20
C THR A 216 14.97 -18.14 -12.91
N ILE A 217 14.85 -17.18 -13.84
CA ILE A 217 13.87 -16.10 -13.77
C ILE A 217 12.55 -16.62 -14.31
N ARG A 218 11.54 -16.72 -13.44
CA ARG A 218 10.16 -16.98 -13.85
C ARG A 218 9.61 -15.72 -14.55
N PRO A 219 8.97 -15.85 -15.72
CA PRO A 219 8.51 -14.71 -16.49
C PRO A 219 7.26 -14.06 -15.86
N HIS A 220 7.16 -12.74 -15.96
CA HIS A 220 5.98 -11.97 -15.56
C HIS A 220 4.90 -12.01 -16.65
N ASN A 221 4.43 -13.20 -17.04
CA ASN A 221 3.53 -13.41 -18.18
C ASN A 221 2.05 -13.53 -17.82
N VAL A 222 1.68 -13.48 -16.54
CA VAL A 222 0.29 -13.55 -16.05
C VAL A 222 0.07 -12.58 -14.89
N ALA A 223 -1.20 -12.28 -14.60
CA ALA A 223 -1.61 -11.57 -13.40
C ALA A 223 -1.36 -12.42 -12.13
N GLY A 224 -1.39 -11.81 -10.96
CA GLY A 224 -1.28 -12.48 -9.67
C GLY A 224 0.13 -12.93 -9.29
N LEU A 225 1.19 -12.51 -9.98
CA LEU A 225 2.57 -12.88 -9.63
C LEU A 225 3.18 -11.85 -8.68
N VAL A 226 3.83 -12.31 -7.63
CA VAL A 226 4.52 -11.47 -6.63
C VAL A 226 6.00 -11.40 -6.96
N SER A 227 6.57 -10.20 -7.07
CA SER A 227 7.99 -10.04 -7.41
C SER A 227 8.71 -8.95 -6.62
N VAL A 228 10.00 -9.19 -6.40
CA VAL A 228 10.94 -8.28 -5.74
C VAL A 228 12.07 -7.88 -6.68
N PRO A 229 12.81 -6.79 -6.42
CA PRO A 229 13.96 -6.42 -7.21
C PRO A 229 15.04 -7.51 -7.17
N ARG A 230 15.71 -7.75 -8.30
CA ARG A 230 16.76 -8.79 -8.41
C ARG A 230 17.95 -8.57 -7.48
N LYS A 231 18.16 -7.33 -7.02
CA LYS A 231 19.23 -6.94 -6.09
C LYS A 231 18.80 -6.97 -4.61
N GLY A 232 17.59 -7.46 -4.31
CA GLY A 232 17.01 -7.46 -2.97
C GLY A 232 16.18 -6.21 -2.65
N LEU A 233 15.61 -6.18 -1.45
CA LEU A 233 14.77 -5.06 -1.01
C LEU A 233 15.57 -3.76 -0.93
N GLY A 234 14.94 -2.64 -1.30
CA GLY A 234 15.60 -1.33 -1.37
C GLY A 234 16.08 -0.91 -2.77
N HIS A 235 15.99 -1.81 -3.76
CA HIS A 235 16.49 -1.61 -5.14
C HIS A 235 15.39 -1.60 -6.20
N GLY A 236 14.14 -1.34 -5.82
CA GLY A 236 13.00 -1.35 -6.74
C GLY A 236 12.78 -0.06 -7.53
N GLY A 237 13.42 1.02 -7.10
CA GLY A 237 13.34 2.33 -7.76
C GLY A 237 14.22 2.47 -9.00
N THR A 238 14.30 3.71 -9.47
CA THR A 238 15.12 4.20 -10.57
C THR A 238 16.61 4.30 -10.23
N GLY A 239 16.97 4.29 -8.95
CA GLY A 239 18.33 4.47 -8.44
C GLY A 239 18.68 5.90 -8.06
N PHE A 240 17.77 6.85 -8.30
CA PHE A 240 17.94 8.27 -7.94
C PHE A 240 17.23 8.63 -6.62
N GLU A 241 16.58 7.65 -5.98
CA GLU A 241 15.87 7.85 -4.71
C GLU A 241 16.84 8.12 -3.57
N GLN A 242 16.40 8.94 -2.61
CA GLN A 242 17.11 9.14 -1.36
C GLN A 242 17.12 7.85 -0.54
N VAL A 243 18.06 7.72 0.41
CA VAL A 243 18.13 6.54 1.28
C VAL A 243 16.81 6.37 2.08
N ASP A 244 16.18 7.47 2.48
CA ASP A 244 14.88 7.47 3.16
C ASP A 244 13.75 6.84 2.34
N GLU A 245 13.86 6.87 1.01
CA GLU A 245 12.85 6.42 0.04
C GLU A 245 13.22 5.05 -0.57
N ALA A 246 14.33 4.44 -0.15
CA ALA A 246 14.85 3.21 -0.75
C ALA A 246 13.82 2.07 -0.81
N TYR A 247 12.90 2.00 0.15
CA TYR A 247 11.92 0.93 0.30
C TYR A 247 10.53 1.29 -0.27
N GLU A 248 10.42 2.37 -1.05
CA GLU A 248 9.16 2.82 -1.66
C GLU A 248 8.53 1.76 -2.59
N SER A 249 9.35 1.08 -3.41
CA SER A 249 8.93 -0.05 -4.27
C SER A 249 9.59 -1.36 -3.83
N THR A 250 9.18 -1.88 -2.68
CA THR A 250 9.76 -3.08 -2.08
C THR A 250 9.35 -4.36 -2.82
N PHE A 251 8.06 -4.55 -3.08
CA PHE A 251 7.55 -5.66 -3.89
C PHE A 251 6.40 -5.20 -4.77
N LEU A 252 6.09 -5.95 -5.82
CA LEU A 252 4.92 -5.67 -6.67
C LEU A 252 4.13 -6.93 -6.94
N ILE A 253 2.89 -6.72 -7.33
CA ILE A 253 1.99 -7.78 -7.77
C ILE A 253 1.49 -7.43 -9.18
N THR A 254 1.60 -8.36 -10.11
CA THR A 254 1.10 -8.14 -11.49
C THR A 254 -0.42 -8.21 -11.53
N ALA A 255 -1.08 -7.25 -12.15
CA ALA A 255 -2.51 -7.30 -12.50
C ALA A 255 -2.75 -7.79 -13.94
N GLY A 256 -1.67 -7.88 -14.74
CA GLY A 256 -1.67 -8.41 -16.10
C GLY A 256 -0.27 -8.87 -16.52
N PRO A 257 -0.08 -9.35 -17.76
CA PRO A 257 1.24 -9.72 -18.27
C PRO A 257 2.16 -8.48 -18.41
N VAL A 258 3.36 -8.53 -17.83
CA VAL A 258 4.37 -7.45 -17.90
C VAL A 258 5.79 -8.03 -18.10
N PRO A 259 6.11 -8.62 -19.27
CA PRO A 259 7.42 -9.25 -19.50
C PRO A 259 8.64 -8.32 -19.35
N SER A 260 8.45 -7.00 -19.44
CA SER A 260 9.52 -6.03 -19.23
C SER A 260 10.14 -6.08 -17.83
N LEU A 261 9.41 -6.59 -16.83
CA LEU A 261 9.87 -6.75 -15.45
C LEU A 261 10.90 -7.87 -15.27
N ASP A 262 11.00 -8.82 -16.20
CA ASP A 262 11.94 -9.95 -16.11
C ASP A 262 13.41 -9.48 -16.08
N LYS A 263 13.67 -8.26 -16.58
CA LYS A 263 15.02 -7.68 -16.60
C LYS A 263 15.51 -7.29 -15.20
N ASN A 264 14.65 -6.72 -14.38
CA ASN A 264 15.01 -6.08 -13.12
C ASN A 264 14.35 -6.70 -11.88
N ARG A 265 13.37 -7.59 -12.04
CA ARG A 265 12.64 -8.22 -10.94
C ARG A 265 12.58 -9.74 -11.07
N ARG A 266 12.44 -10.41 -9.94
CA ARG A 266 12.29 -11.86 -9.83
C ARG A 266 10.94 -12.17 -9.20
N VAL A 267 10.18 -13.06 -9.83
CA VAL A 267 8.95 -13.62 -9.24
C VAL A 267 9.32 -14.56 -8.10
N ILE A 268 8.78 -14.31 -6.92
CA ILE A 268 9.04 -15.08 -5.69
C ILE A 268 7.75 -15.66 -5.08
N GLY A 269 6.61 -15.46 -5.74
CA GLY A 269 5.34 -15.95 -5.24
C GLY A 269 4.18 -15.64 -6.18
N GLN A 270 2.97 -15.90 -5.69
CA GLN A 270 1.72 -15.63 -6.41
C GLN A 270 0.55 -15.39 -5.46
N VAL A 271 -0.56 -14.87 -5.98
CA VAL A 271 -1.84 -14.78 -5.29
C VAL A 271 -2.50 -16.16 -5.23
N LEU A 272 -3.19 -16.47 -4.12
CA LEU A 272 -3.65 -17.83 -3.81
C LEU A 272 -5.10 -18.16 -4.20
N ASP A 273 -5.99 -17.17 -4.23
CA ASP A 273 -7.42 -17.44 -4.38
C ASP A 273 -8.14 -16.38 -5.21
N ALA A 274 -9.33 -16.76 -5.69
CA ALA A 274 -10.14 -15.93 -6.58
C ALA A 274 -10.60 -14.62 -5.90
N SER A 275 -10.87 -14.64 -4.59
CA SER A 275 -11.20 -13.43 -3.82
C SER A 275 -10.03 -12.44 -3.80
N SER A 276 -8.82 -12.94 -3.58
CA SER A 276 -7.59 -12.15 -3.59
C SER A 276 -7.30 -11.60 -4.99
N MET A 277 -7.57 -12.39 -6.05
CA MET A 277 -7.45 -11.92 -7.44
C MET A 277 -8.48 -10.83 -7.79
N ALA A 278 -9.72 -10.96 -7.32
CA ALA A 278 -10.74 -9.93 -7.51
C ALA A 278 -10.38 -8.65 -6.75
N PHE A 279 -9.86 -8.78 -5.53
CA PHE A 279 -9.39 -7.63 -4.75
C PHE A 279 -8.15 -6.99 -5.36
N LEU A 280 -7.22 -7.77 -5.92
CA LEU A 280 -6.09 -7.24 -6.69
C LEU A 280 -6.55 -6.44 -7.90
N GLU A 281 -7.56 -6.91 -8.64
CA GLU A 281 -8.15 -6.16 -9.75
C GLU A 281 -8.75 -4.84 -9.27
N ARG A 282 -9.43 -4.84 -8.12
CA ARG A 282 -9.91 -3.62 -7.47
C ARG A 282 -8.78 -2.64 -7.17
N LEU A 283 -7.68 -3.11 -6.59
CA LEU A 283 -6.51 -2.26 -6.33
C LEU A 283 -5.89 -1.71 -7.61
N ALA A 284 -5.73 -2.57 -8.63
CA ALA A 284 -5.12 -2.21 -9.91
C ALA A 284 -5.99 -1.26 -10.76
N THR A 285 -7.28 -1.18 -10.47
CA THR A 285 -8.23 -0.29 -11.14
C THR A 285 -8.53 0.98 -10.35
N LEU A 286 -7.87 1.19 -9.21
CA LEU A 286 -8.05 2.44 -8.48
C LEU A 286 -7.59 3.63 -9.34
N PRO A 287 -8.37 4.72 -9.32
CA PRO A 287 -7.93 6.02 -9.79
C PRO A 287 -6.54 6.38 -9.28
N THR A 288 -5.64 6.85 -10.16
CA THR A 288 -4.29 7.28 -9.78
C THR A 288 -4.11 8.80 -9.90
N LYS A 289 -3.17 9.34 -9.13
CA LYS A 289 -2.67 10.71 -9.28
C LYS A 289 -1.66 10.72 -10.43
N ARG A 290 -2.04 11.23 -11.60
CA ARG A 290 -1.19 11.30 -12.81
C ARG A 290 -0.15 12.41 -12.68
N GLY A 291 1.08 12.29 -13.19
CA GLY A 291 2.06 13.41 -13.20
C GLY A 291 2.89 13.58 -11.93
N ILE A 292 3.85 14.52 -11.93
CA ILE A 292 4.45 15.07 -10.71
C ILE A 292 3.34 15.84 -9.97
N ARG A 293 2.49 15.14 -9.21
CA ARG A 293 1.29 15.70 -8.55
C ARG A 293 0.15 16.19 -9.46
N GLY A 294 -0.05 15.65 -10.66
CA GLY A 294 -1.20 16.03 -11.53
C GLY A 294 -0.82 16.42 -12.96
N VAL A 295 0.44 16.78 -13.19
CA VAL A 295 0.74 17.84 -14.19
C VAL A 295 1.30 17.35 -15.53
N ILE A 296 1.84 16.12 -15.64
CA ILE A 296 2.41 15.64 -16.92
C ILE A 296 1.33 14.92 -17.74
N PRO A 297 0.92 15.48 -18.90
CA PRO A 297 -0.04 14.84 -19.78
C PRO A 297 0.53 13.51 -20.31
N GLY A 298 -0.26 12.43 -20.24
CA GLY A 298 0.12 11.11 -20.75
C GLY A 298 0.71 10.14 -19.72
N GLN A 299 1.00 10.57 -18.49
CA GLN A 299 1.38 9.64 -17.42
C GLN A 299 0.16 8.83 -16.95
N THR A 300 0.20 7.51 -17.13
CA THR A 300 -0.89 6.60 -16.76
C THR A 300 -0.68 5.89 -15.42
N SER A 301 0.49 6.05 -14.79
CA SER A 301 0.85 5.43 -13.52
C SER A 301 1.09 6.44 -12.40
N GLY A 302 0.93 6.00 -11.16
CA GLY A 302 1.22 6.81 -9.98
C GLY A 302 0.52 6.29 -8.72
N PRO A 303 0.65 7.00 -7.59
CA PRO A 303 -0.01 6.64 -6.35
C PRO A 303 -1.53 6.69 -6.51
N PRO A 304 -2.28 5.85 -5.77
CA PRO A 304 -3.73 5.90 -5.79
C PRO A 304 -4.24 7.27 -5.33
N LEU A 305 -5.35 7.69 -5.92
CA LEU A 305 -6.07 8.91 -5.56
C LEU A 305 -6.62 8.77 -4.14
N LEU A 306 -7.28 7.64 -3.87
CA LEU A 306 -7.66 7.23 -2.53
C LEU A 306 -6.42 6.78 -1.76
N LYS A 307 -6.36 7.13 -0.48
CA LYS A 307 -5.31 6.62 0.40
C LYS A 307 -5.50 5.11 0.55
N VAL A 308 -4.49 4.32 0.17
CA VAL A 308 -4.49 2.87 0.38
C VAL A 308 -3.37 2.52 1.35
N VAL A 309 -3.73 1.88 2.46
CA VAL A 309 -2.79 1.51 3.53
C VAL A 309 -2.85 0.03 3.81
N VAL A 310 -1.70 -0.55 4.12
CA VAL A 310 -1.63 -1.90 4.68
C VAL A 310 -1.85 -1.76 6.19
N ARG A 311 -2.94 -2.32 6.69
CA ARG A 311 -3.33 -2.26 8.10
C ARG A 311 -2.63 -3.33 8.93
N ASP A 312 -2.62 -4.54 8.41
CA ASP A 312 -2.02 -5.67 9.09
C ASP A 312 -1.46 -6.68 8.09
N THR A 313 -0.57 -7.52 8.59
CA THR A 313 0.04 -8.62 7.84
C THR A 313 0.17 -9.84 8.74
N GLU A 314 -0.25 -10.99 8.21
CA GLU A 314 -0.12 -12.29 8.88
C GLU A 314 0.76 -13.19 8.02
N ILE A 315 1.67 -13.92 8.66
CA ILE A 315 2.59 -14.84 8.00
C ILE A 315 2.39 -16.22 8.61
N SER A 316 2.23 -17.23 7.76
CA SER A 316 2.17 -18.63 8.17
C SER A 316 3.11 -19.46 7.32
N ARG A 317 3.78 -20.43 7.95
CA ARG A 317 4.59 -21.42 7.26
C ARG A 317 3.68 -22.57 6.83
N VAL A 318 3.81 -22.99 5.58
CA VAL A 318 3.11 -24.18 5.09
C VAL A 318 3.87 -25.40 5.60
N GLY A 319 3.16 -26.27 6.34
CA GLY A 319 3.74 -27.52 6.84
C GLY A 319 4.16 -28.42 5.68
N PRO A 320 5.11 -29.36 5.90
CA PRO A 320 5.44 -30.35 4.90
C PRO A 320 4.16 -31.10 4.50
N LYS A 321 3.90 -31.24 3.20
CA LYS A 321 2.81 -32.08 2.70
C LYS A 321 3.06 -33.49 3.25
N SER A 322 2.15 -34.00 4.08
CA SER A 322 2.15 -35.41 4.45
C SER A 322 1.86 -36.20 3.18
N THR A 323 2.91 -36.76 2.59
CA THR A 323 2.84 -37.69 1.47
C THR A 323 2.27 -39.03 1.91
#